data_AF-A0A4Q3YZK6-F1
#
_entry.id   AF-A0A4Q3YZK6-F1
#
_cell.length_a   1.000
_cell.length_b   1.000
_cell.length_c   1.000
_cell.angle_alpha   90.00
_cell.angle_beta   90.00
_cell.angle_gamma   90.00
#
_symmetry.space_group_name_H-M   'P 1'
#
loop_
_entity.id
_entity.type
_entity.pdbx_description
1 polymer ?
#
loop_
_entity_poly.entity_id
_entity_poly.type
_entity_poly.pdbx_seq_one_letter_code
_entity_poly.pdbx_strand_id
1 'polypeptide(L)'
;MIYGSSYARYLIARNAAFDIRTYDTAAFRSRIQEVSALMDSTNPDLAAFRARGGKLIIRENGGDWAQSPLAGIQYYQSVVAASSQSAVDEFVRLYISPASNHNGGAASLTTGVEVPTNHDLLSTLDQWATSGTPPADALTQVRNATTAPFVTLATRPMCRYPNYPQFVSGDALKAENYRCTVSQS
;
A
#
# COMPACT_ATOMS: atom_id res chain seq x y z
N MET A 1 -14.28 17.45 1.47
CA MET A 1 -14.00 16.50 0.37
C MET A 1 -13.76 17.30 -0.93
N ILE A 2 -12.61 17.98 -1.03
CA ILE A 2 -12.33 18.98 -2.11
C ILE A 2 -11.81 18.31 -3.38
N TYR A 3 -11.09 17.19 -3.26
CA TYR A 3 -10.43 16.54 -4.39
C TYR A 3 -11.41 15.91 -5.39
N GLY A 4 -12.33 15.05 -4.93
CA GLY A 4 -13.31 14.41 -5.82
C GLY A 4 -14.25 15.40 -6.50
N SER A 5 -14.72 16.43 -5.77
CA SER A 5 -15.59 17.46 -6.34
C SER A 5 -14.86 18.36 -7.35
N SER A 6 -13.60 18.72 -7.09
CA SER A 6 -12.76 19.45 -8.05
C SER A 6 -12.45 18.61 -9.29
N TYR A 7 -12.11 17.33 -9.10
CA TYR A 7 -11.86 16.41 -10.21
C TYR A 7 -13.08 16.28 -11.13
N ALA A 8 -14.27 16.08 -10.54
CA ALA A 8 -15.52 16.02 -11.30
C ALA A 8 -15.81 17.33 -12.06
N ARG A 9 -15.61 18.50 -11.45
CA ARG A 9 -15.85 19.81 -12.09
C ARG A 9 -14.87 20.10 -13.21
N TYR A 10 -13.58 20.00 -12.94
CA TYR A 10 -12.55 20.54 -13.83
C TYR A 10 -12.03 19.52 -14.83
N LEU A 11 -11.87 18.25 -14.42
CA LEU A 11 -11.32 17.23 -15.32
C LEU A 11 -12.40 16.47 -16.07
N ILE A 12 -13.52 16.14 -15.42
CA ILE A 12 -14.62 15.42 -16.08
C ILE A 12 -15.58 16.39 -16.77
N ALA A 13 -16.37 17.16 -16.01
CA ALA A 13 -17.39 18.04 -16.58
C ALA A 13 -16.81 19.26 -17.31
N ARG A 14 -15.53 19.60 -17.09
CA ARG A 14 -14.85 20.79 -17.61
C ARG A 14 -15.66 22.08 -17.40
N ASN A 15 -16.33 22.17 -16.26
CA ASN A 15 -17.17 23.28 -15.86
C ASN A 15 -17.01 23.55 -14.36
N ALA A 16 -16.43 24.70 -14.02
CA ALA A 16 -16.18 25.13 -12.65
C ALA A 16 -17.47 25.24 -11.81
N ALA A 17 -18.60 25.54 -12.45
CA ALA A 17 -19.90 25.71 -11.82
C ALA A 17 -20.74 24.41 -11.77
N PHE A 18 -20.20 23.28 -12.24
CA PHE A 18 -20.94 22.01 -12.26
C PHE A 18 -21.39 21.57 -10.85
N ASP A 19 -22.66 21.20 -10.72
CA ASP A 19 -23.23 20.64 -9.49
C ASP A 19 -22.85 19.16 -9.37
N ILE A 20 -21.90 18.85 -8.49
CA ILE A 20 -21.39 17.50 -8.32
C ILE A 20 -22.45 16.51 -7.82
N ARG A 21 -23.58 16.99 -7.27
CA ARG A 21 -24.67 16.14 -6.78
C ARG A 21 -25.46 15.51 -7.91
N THR A 22 -25.35 16.08 -9.12
CA THR A 22 -25.97 15.55 -10.34
C THR A 22 -24.98 14.77 -11.20
N TYR A 23 -23.79 14.46 -10.68
CA TYR A 23 -22.78 13.70 -11.39
C TYR A 23 -23.29 12.29 -11.72
N ASP A 24 -23.35 11.97 -13.00
CA ASP A 24 -23.70 10.64 -13.51
C ASP A 24 -22.53 10.06 -14.31
N THR A 25 -21.99 8.96 -13.81
CA THR A 25 -20.90 8.23 -14.48
C THR A 25 -21.26 7.74 -15.88
N ALA A 26 -22.54 7.44 -16.15
CA ALA A 26 -22.98 6.99 -17.46
C ALA A 26 -22.95 8.15 -18.47
N ALA A 27 -23.49 9.31 -18.09
CA ALA A 27 -23.46 10.53 -18.89
C ALA A 27 -22.02 10.99 -19.21
N PHE A 28 -21.08 10.80 -18.29
CA PHE A 28 -19.67 11.18 -18.47
C PHE A 28 -18.75 10.05 -18.94
N ARG A 29 -19.28 8.86 -19.28
CA ARG A 29 -18.47 7.65 -19.57
C ARG A 29 -17.30 7.90 -20.52
N SER A 30 -17.57 8.48 -21.69
CA SER A 30 -16.53 8.72 -22.70
C SER A 30 -15.41 9.63 -22.17
N ARG A 31 -15.78 10.65 -21.38
CA ARG A 31 -14.83 11.59 -20.81
C ARG A 31 -14.03 10.96 -19.68
N ILE A 32 -14.67 10.14 -18.84
CA ILE A 32 -13.98 9.35 -17.81
C ILE A 32 -12.93 8.45 -18.47
N GLN A 33 -13.30 7.73 -19.53
CA GLN A 33 -12.37 6.86 -20.26
C GLN A 33 -11.20 7.63 -20.89
N GLU A 34 -11.46 8.79 -21.47
CA GLU A 34 -10.41 9.66 -22.02
C GLU A 34 -9.44 10.12 -20.92
N VAL A 35 -9.95 10.56 -19.76
CA VAL A 35 -9.10 10.99 -18.64
C VAL A 35 -8.33 9.81 -18.04
N SER A 36 -8.97 8.66 -17.87
CA SER A 36 -8.32 7.43 -17.43
C SER A 36 -7.15 7.05 -18.32
N ALA A 37 -7.31 7.10 -19.65
CA ALA A 37 -6.24 6.81 -20.59
C ALA A 37 -5.03 7.76 -20.47
N LEU A 38 -5.23 8.98 -19.94
CA LEU A 38 -4.18 9.98 -19.75
C LEU A 38 -3.55 9.94 -18.36
N MET A 39 -4.31 9.55 -17.33
CA MET A 39 -3.91 9.73 -15.92
C MET A 39 -3.70 8.42 -15.16
N ASP A 40 -4.36 7.33 -15.55
CA ASP A 40 -4.31 6.10 -14.77
C ASP A 40 -2.93 5.44 -14.91
N SER A 41 -2.29 5.19 -13.76
CA SER A 41 -1.01 4.48 -13.68
C SER A 41 -1.25 3.00 -13.42
N THR A 42 -2.04 2.35 -14.28
CA THR A 42 -2.58 0.99 -14.05
C THR A 42 -2.10 -0.06 -15.04
N ASN A 43 -1.13 0.27 -15.92
CA ASN A 43 -0.56 -0.70 -16.86
C ASN A 43 0.13 -1.87 -16.11
N PRO A 44 -0.37 -3.11 -16.22
CA PRO A 44 0.20 -4.24 -15.48
C PRO A 44 1.47 -4.81 -16.12
N ASP A 45 1.79 -4.47 -17.37
CA ASP A 45 2.97 -4.98 -18.05
C ASP A 45 4.22 -4.23 -17.59
N LEU A 46 4.94 -4.88 -16.66
CA LEU A 46 6.22 -4.40 -16.13
C LEU A 46 7.43 -5.14 -16.74
N ALA A 47 7.28 -5.85 -17.86
CA ALA A 47 8.35 -6.65 -18.45
C ALA A 47 9.60 -5.81 -18.77
N ALA A 48 9.42 -4.62 -19.34
CA ALA A 48 10.52 -3.72 -19.66
C ALA A 48 11.23 -3.19 -18.39
N PHE A 49 10.49 -2.96 -17.30
CA PHE A 49 11.06 -2.55 -16.01
C PHE A 49 11.89 -3.69 -15.39
N ARG A 50 11.34 -4.92 -15.38
CA ARG A 50 12.04 -6.13 -14.94
C ARG A 50 13.31 -6.38 -15.76
N ALA A 51 13.23 -6.27 -17.09
CA ALA A 51 14.37 -6.51 -17.99
C ALA A 51 15.56 -5.56 -17.75
N ARG A 52 15.31 -4.37 -17.18
CA ARG A 52 16.34 -3.40 -16.77
C ARG A 52 16.84 -3.61 -15.33
N GLY A 53 16.42 -4.69 -14.67
CA GLY A 53 16.78 -4.99 -13.29
C GLY A 53 15.99 -4.18 -12.24
N GLY A 54 14.91 -3.51 -12.63
CA GLY A 54 14.11 -2.68 -11.72
C GLY A 54 13.51 -3.49 -10.57
N LYS A 55 13.45 -2.89 -9.37
CA LYS A 55 12.83 -3.44 -8.17
C LYS A 55 11.72 -2.52 -7.69
N LEU A 56 10.58 -3.08 -7.28
CA LEU A 56 9.41 -2.35 -6.83
C LEU A 56 8.92 -2.90 -5.50
N ILE A 57 8.81 -2.03 -4.49
CA ILE A 57 8.09 -2.33 -3.25
C ILE A 57 6.82 -1.49 -3.23
N ILE A 58 5.68 -2.15 -3.16
CA ILE A 58 4.37 -1.53 -2.97
C ILE A 58 4.02 -1.69 -1.49
N ARG A 59 3.73 -0.58 -0.81
CA ARG A 59 3.18 -0.56 0.55
C ARG A 59 1.78 0.02 0.50
N GLU A 60 0.79 -0.78 0.86
CA GLU A 60 -0.57 -0.30 1.05
C GLU A 60 -0.86 -0.08 2.54
N ASN A 61 -1.63 0.98 2.81
CA ASN A 61 -2.09 1.34 4.14
C ASN A 61 -3.46 0.68 4.38
N GLY A 62 -3.51 -0.36 5.22
CA GLY A 62 -4.72 -1.17 5.40
C GLY A 62 -5.92 -0.44 6.02
N GLY A 63 -5.69 0.69 6.68
CA GLY A 63 -6.71 1.55 7.29
C GLY A 63 -6.86 2.91 6.58
N ASP A 64 -6.42 3.03 5.33
CA ASP A 64 -6.53 4.26 4.56
C ASP A 64 -7.97 4.50 4.07
N TRP A 65 -8.51 5.67 4.42
CA TRP A 65 -9.86 6.10 4.03
C TRP A 65 -9.85 7.11 2.88
N ALA A 66 -8.68 7.60 2.48
CA ALA A 66 -8.50 8.50 1.34
C ALA A 66 -8.21 7.72 0.05
N GLN A 67 -7.40 6.67 0.12
CA GLN A 67 -7.16 5.71 -0.96
C GLN A 67 -7.43 4.30 -0.43
N SER A 68 -8.17 3.50 -1.19
CA SER A 68 -8.47 2.13 -0.78
C SER A 68 -7.25 1.24 -1.02
N PRO A 69 -6.76 0.49 -0.01
CA PRO A 69 -5.66 -0.45 -0.21
C PRO A 69 -5.99 -1.56 -1.23
N LEU A 70 -7.29 -1.79 -1.48
CA LEU A 70 -7.74 -2.73 -2.50
C LEU A 70 -7.29 -2.32 -3.91
N ALA A 71 -7.13 -1.03 -4.19
CA ALA A 71 -6.67 -0.57 -5.50
C ALA A 71 -5.24 -1.05 -5.79
N GLY A 72 -4.33 -0.93 -4.81
CA GLY A 72 -2.97 -1.44 -4.94
C GLY A 72 -2.88 -2.96 -4.96
N ILE A 73 -3.71 -3.64 -4.17
CA ILE A 73 -3.84 -5.11 -4.21
C ILE A 73 -4.29 -5.57 -5.61
N GLN A 74 -5.31 -4.93 -6.17
CA GLN A 74 -5.83 -5.26 -7.51
C GLN A 74 -4.79 -5.00 -8.60
N TYR A 75 -4.02 -3.91 -8.49
CA TYR A 75 -2.91 -3.64 -9.41
C TYR A 75 -1.80 -4.69 -9.29
N TYR A 76 -1.39 -5.07 -8.07
CA TYR A 76 -0.42 -6.14 -7.89
C TYR A 76 -0.92 -7.47 -8.50
N GLN A 77 -2.19 -7.81 -8.28
CA GLN A 77 -2.81 -9.00 -8.87
C GLN A 77 -2.86 -8.94 -10.41
N SER A 78 -3.11 -7.78 -11.01
CA SER A 78 -3.10 -7.62 -12.46
C SER A 78 -1.69 -7.76 -13.04
N VAL A 79 -0.66 -7.27 -12.34
CA VAL A 79 0.76 -7.51 -12.71
C VAL A 79 1.10 -9.00 -12.64
N VAL A 80 0.64 -9.72 -11.60
CA VAL A 80 0.80 -11.18 -11.51
C VAL A 80 0.09 -11.89 -12.66
N ALA A 81 -1.13 -11.48 -13.00
CA ALA A 81 -1.92 -12.07 -14.08
C ALA A 81 -1.34 -11.82 -15.48
N ALA A 82 -0.71 -10.65 -15.69
CA ALA A 82 0.00 -10.33 -16.94
C ALA A 82 1.35 -11.08 -17.08
N SER A 83 1.80 -11.75 -16.01
CA SER A 83 3.06 -12.50 -15.99
C SER A 83 2.85 -13.84 -15.26
N SER A 84 3.59 -14.10 -14.19
CA SER A 84 3.39 -15.22 -13.27
C SER A 84 3.83 -14.82 -11.88
N GLN A 85 3.32 -15.50 -10.85
CA GLN A 85 3.74 -15.23 -9.46
C GLN A 85 5.26 -15.36 -9.30
N SER A 86 5.86 -16.41 -9.85
CA SER A 86 7.31 -16.62 -9.77
C SER A 86 8.10 -15.50 -10.44
N ALA A 87 7.65 -15.00 -11.60
CA ALA A 87 8.32 -13.89 -12.27
C ALA A 87 8.19 -12.58 -11.49
N VAL A 88 7.00 -12.29 -10.96
CA VAL A 88 6.74 -11.09 -10.14
C VAL A 88 7.57 -11.11 -8.86
N ASP A 89 7.75 -12.28 -8.25
CA ASP A 89 8.51 -12.45 -7.02
C ASP A 89 9.98 -12.05 -7.13
N GLU A 90 10.53 -11.99 -8.34
CA GLU A 90 11.91 -11.57 -8.58
C GLU A 90 12.10 -10.04 -8.46
N PHE A 91 11.03 -9.26 -8.61
CA PHE A 91 11.15 -7.80 -8.78
C PHE A 91 10.04 -6.94 -8.17
N VAL A 92 8.93 -7.53 -7.73
CA VAL A 92 7.86 -6.82 -6.99
C VAL A 92 7.60 -7.48 -5.64
N ARG A 93 7.45 -6.66 -4.61
CA ARG A 93 6.91 -7.07 -3.31
C ARG A 93 5.76 -6.16 -2.93
N LEU A 94 4.63 -6.75 -2.52
CA LEU A 94 3.51 -6.03 -1.92
C LEU A 94 3.46 -6.32 -0.42
N TYR A 95 3.44 -5.26 0.38
CA TYR A 95 3.28 -5.31 1.83
C TYR A 95 2.04 -4.51 2.24
N ILE A 96 1.26 -5.05 3.18
CA ILE A 96 0.11 -4.34 3.76
C ILE A 96 0.46 -3.94 5.18
N SER A 97 0.45 -2.64 5.46
CA SER A 97 0.62 -2.09 6.80
C SER A 97 -0.73 -2.06 7.52
N PRO A 98 -1.00 -2.95 8.50
CA PRO A 98 -2.33 -3.05 9.09
C PRO A 98 -2.73 -1.78 9.84
N ALA A 99 -3.99 -1.37 9.70
CA ALA A 99 -4.59 -0.19 10.34
C ALA A 99 -3.94 1.17 10.02
N SER A 100 -2.81 1.22 9.31
CA SER A 100 -2.20 2.48 8.86
C SER A 100 -3.20 3.29 8.05
N ASN A 101 -3.35 4.55 8.43
CA ASN A 101 -4.13 5.55 7.70
C ASN A 101 -3.31 6.12 6.53
N HIS A 102 -3.89 7.09 5.81
CA HIS A 102 -3.26 7.73 4.66
C HIS A 102 -1.88 8.32 4.94
N ASN A 103 -1.71 8.90 6.13
CA ASN A 103 -0.44 9.51 6.55
C ASN A 103 0.57 8.48 7.07
N GLY A 104 0.23 7.20 7.04
CA GLY A 104 1.07 6.10 7.50
C GLY A 104 1.00 5.82 9.01
N GLY A 105 0.31 6.66 9.80
CA GLY A 105 0.13 6.44 11.24
C GLY A 105 -1.04 5.52 11.56
N ALA A 106 -1.09 4.98 12.78
CA ALA A 106 -2.26 4.26 13.28
C ALA A 106 -2.27 4.23 14.81
N ALA A 107 -3.47 4.14 15.38
CA ALA A 107 -3.68 3.88 16.80
C ALA A 107 -4.72 2.78 16.98
N SER A 108 -4.60 2.03 18.06
CA SER A 108 -5.60 1.06 18.47
C SER A 108 -6.93 1.76 18.72
N LEU A 109 -8.02 1.28 18.10
CA LEU A 109 -9.36 1.82 18.31
C LEU A 109 -9.90 1.54 19.73
N THR A 110 -9.35 0.53 20.43
CA THR A 110 -9.81 0.14 21.77
C THR A 110 -9.03 0.84 22.88
N THR A 111 -7.76 1.19 22.65
CA THR A 111 -6.88 1.77 23.67
C THR A 111 -6.36 3.17 23.34
N GLY A 112 -6.53 3.64 22.10
CA GLY A 112 -5.97 4.92 21.62
C GLY A 112 -4.45 4.92 21.49
N VAL A 113 -3.78 3.82 21.80
CA VAL A 113 -2.32 3.72 21.77
C VAL A 113 -1.84 3.56 20.34
N GLU A 114 -0.87 4.39 19.92
CA GLU A 114 -0.23 4.30 18.62
C GLU A 114 0.37 2.90 18.40
N VAL A 115 0.16 2.33 17.21
CA VAL A 115 0.73 1.03 16.83
C VAL A 115 1.96 1.23 15.93
N PRO A 116 2.92 0.28 15.90
CA PRO A 116 4.06 0.35 15.00
C PRO A 116 3.64 0.37 13.54
N THR A 117 4.03 1.42 12.82
CA THR A 117 3.76 1.55 11.37
C THR A 117 4.96 1.94 10.53
N ASN A 118 6.06 2.37 11.15
CA ASN A 118 7.23 2.89 10.44
C ASN A 118 8.20 1.77 10.06
N HIS A 119 8.69 1.77 8.83
CA HIS A 119 9.75 0.89 8.36
C HIS A 119 10.58 1.64 7.31
N ASP A 120 11.91 1.46 7.31
CA ASP A 120 12.78 2.07 6.31
C ASP A 120 12.72 1.28 5.00
N LEU A 121 11.75 1.63 4.17
CA LEU A 121 11.57 1.04 2.85
C LEU A 121 12.64 1.47 1.85
N LEU A 122 13.31 2.60 2.06
CA LEU A 122 14.35 3.07 1.15
C LEU A 122 15.59 2.19 1.28
N SER A 123 16.08 1.96 2.50
CA SER A 123 17.19 1.04 2.74
C SER A 123 16.85 -0.39 2.31
N THR A 124 15.60 -0.81 2.53
CA THR A 124 15.12 -2.13 2.08
C THR A 124 15.14 -2.26 0.55
N LEU A 125 14.70 -1.23 -0.17
CA LEU A 125 14.75 -1.21 -1.63
C LEU A 125 16.19 -1.16 -2.15
N ASP A 126 17.05 -0.32 -1.55
CA ASP A 126 18.46 -0.19 -1.93
C ASP A 126 19.21 -1.51 -1.78
N GLN A 127 19.04 -2.21 -0.65
CA GLN A 127 19.62 -3.53 -0.44
C GLN A 127 19.14 -4.53 -1.49
N TRP A 128 17.86 -4.50 -1.87
CA TRP A 128 17.34 -5.39 -2.90
C TRP A 128 17.92 -5.06 -4.29
N ALA A 129 17.98 -3.78 -4.63
CA ALA A 129 18.49 -3.33 -5.91
C ALA A 129 20.01 -3.60 -6.07
N THR A 130 20.77 -3.49 -4.99
CA THR A 130 22.24 -3.61 -5.02
C THR A 130 22.73 -5.06 -4.83
N SER A 131 22.11 -5.83 -3.94
CA SER A 131 22.54 -7.20 -3.64
C SER A 131 21.77 -8.28 -4.41
N GLY A 132 20.63 -7.93 -4.99
CA GLY A 132 19.71 -8.88 -5.62
C GLY A 132 18.90 -9.73 -4.61
N THR A 133 19.15 -9.61 -3.31
CA THR A 133 18.43 -10.36 -2.27
C THR A 133 17.07 -9.70 -2.01
N PRO A 134 15.95 -10.41 -2.21
CA PRO A 134 14.64 -9.82 -1.98
C PRO A 134 14.38 -9.54 -0.49
N PRO A 135 13.56 -8.52 -0.18
CA PRO A 135 13.13 -8.24 1.18
C PRO A 135 12.39 -9.45 1.78
N ALA A 136 12.51 -9.60 3.11
CA ALA A 136 11.89 -10.68 3.87
C ALA A 136 10.35 -10.65 3.75
N ASP A 137 9.70 -11.80 3.90
CA ASP A 137 8.23 -11.88 3.87
C ASP A 137 7.56 -11.21 5.10
N ALA A 138 8.34 -10.82 6.11
CA ALA A 138 7.91 -10.07 7.28
C ALA A 138 8.88 -8.92 7.57
N LEU A 139 8.52 -7.69 7.19
CA LEU A 139 9.31 -6.50 7.51
C LEU A 139 8.91 -5.97 8.89
N THR A 140 9.89 -5.64 9.74
CA THR A 140 9.57 -5.13 11.09
C THR A 140 9.20 -3.66 11.05
N GLN A 141 7.96 -3.35 11.44
CA GLN A 141 7.51 -1.99 11.69
C GLN A 141 7.82 -1.61 13.13
N VAL A 142 8.19 -0.36 13.36
CA VAL A 142 8.57 0.17 14.67
C VAL A 142 7.70 1.35 15.08
N ARG A 143 7.51 1.48 16.38
CA ARG A 143 7.10 2.72 17.05
C ARG A 143 8.23 3.11 17.98
N ASN A 144 8.85 4.26 17.74
CA ASN A 144 9.90 4.81 18.59
C ASN A 144 9.33 5.88 19.52
N ALA A 145 10.02 6.16 20.62
CA ALA A 145 9.74 7.34 21.43
C ALA A 145 9.89 8.61 20.59
N THR A 146 9.08 9.64 20.86
CA THR A 146 9.10 10.90 20.11
C THR A 146 10.25 11.84 20.52
N THR A 147 10.98 11.49 21.57
CA THR A 147 12.11 12.24 22.09
C THR A 147 13.38 11.39 22.08
N ALA A 148 14.53 12.06 21.98
CA ALA A 148 15.83 11.39 22.07
C ALA A 148 15.94 10.58 23.37
N PRO A 149 16.48 9.35 23.32
CA PRO A 149 17.23 8.76 22.21
C PRO A 149 16.38 7.96 21.21
N PHE A 150 15.07 8.23 21.09
CA PHE A 150 14.14 7.60 20.14
C PHE A 150 14.08 6.07 20.28
N VAL A 151 14.12 5.57 21.52
CA VAL A 151 14.08 4.13 21.81
C VAL A 151 12.87 3.47 21.18
N THR A 152 13.03 2.24 20.67
CA THR A 152 11.91 1.47 20.14
C THR A 152 11.00 0.99 21.27
N LEU A 153 9.75 1.46 21.23
CA LEU A 153 8.70 1.19 22.23
C LEU A 153 7.87 -0.04 21.87
N ALA A 154 7.71 -0.34 20.57
CA ALA A 154 6.96 -1.50 20.11
C ALA A 154 7.34 -1.85 18.67
N THR A 155 7.15 -3.12 18.30
CA THR A 155 7.36 -3.65 16.96
C THR A 155 6.21 -4.56 16.53
N ARG A 156 5.93 -4.58 15.22
CA ARG A 156 4.95 -5.51 14.59
C ARG A 156 5.44 -5.90 13.18
N PRO A 157 5.13 -7.10 12.67
CA PRO A 157 5.49 -7.44 11.30
C PRO A 157 4.51 -6.85 10.28
N MET A 158 5.06 -6.29 9.21
CA MET A 158 4.39 -5.98 7.95
C MET A 158 4.56 -7.20 7.04
N CYS A 159 3.51 -8.00 6.93
CA CYS A 159 3.56 -9.22 6.16
C CYS A 159 3.45 -8.92 4.67
N ARG A 160 4.19 -9.69 3.87
CA ARG A 160 4.03 -9.72 2.43
C ARG A 160 2.66 -10.29 2.08
N TYR A 161 1.92 -9.59 1.23
CA TYR A 161 0.62 -10.01 0.72
C TYR A 161 0.72 -11.39 0.03
N PRO A 162 -0.23 -12.31 0.24
CA PRO A 162 -1.54 -12.15 0.88
C PRO A 162 -1.56 -12.38 2.40
N ASN A 163 -0.41 -12.52 3.05
CA ASN A 163 -0.36 -12.81 4.47
C ASN A 163 -0.66 -11.57 5.32
N TYR A 164 -1.17 -11.81 6.54
CA TYR A 164 -1.37 -10.81 7.58
C TYR A 164 -0.65 -11.23 8.88
N PRO A 165 -0.32 -10.28 9.77
CA PRO A 165 0.31 -10.60 11.04
C PRO A 165 -0.71 -11.11 12.06
N GLN A 166 -0.70 -12.42 12.32
CA GLN A 166 -1.48 -13.05 13.38
C GLN A 166 -0.67 -13.07 14.68
N PHE A 167 -1.23 -12.56 15.77
CA PHE A 167 -0.64 -12.71 17.10
C PHE A 167 -0.68 -14.18 17.54
N VAL A 168 0.42 -14.69 18.08
CA VAL A 168 0.54 -16.09 18.50
C VAL A 168 0.46 -16.18 20.03
N SER A 169 1.43 -15.61 20.74
CA SER A 169 1.53 -15.64 22.20
C SER A 169 2.63 -14.70 22.69
N GLY A 170 2.60 -14.27 23.95
CA GLY A 170 3.66 -13.45 24.56
C GLY A 170 3.32 -11.96 24.60
N ASP A 171 4.33 -11.10 24.54
CA ASP A 171 4.17 -9.64 24.52
C ASP A 171 3.70 -9.16 23.14
N ALA A 172 2.49 -8.61 23.07
CA ALA A 172 1.91 -8.08 21.82
C ALA A 172 2.65 -6.84 21.28
N LEU A 173 3.56 -6.24 22.04
CA LEU A 173 4.42 -5.14 21.57
C LEU A 173 5.67 -5.61 20.82
N LYS A 174 5.83 -6.93 20.61
CA LYS A 174 7.03 -7.53 20.02
C LYS A 174 6.69 -8.29 18.75
N ALA A 175 7.36 -7.97 17.65
CA ALA A 175 7.11 -8.55 16.33
C ALA A 175 7.34 -10.08 16.30
N GLU A 176 8.28 -10.60 17.09
CA GLU A 176 8.57 -12.03 17.19
C GLU A 176 7.40 -12.88 17.74
N ASN A 177 6.43 -12.23 18.39
CA ASN A 177 5.24 -12.89 18.95
C ASN A 177 4.07 -12.97 17.95
N TYR A 178 4.35 -12.69 16.66
CA TYR A 178 3.41 -12.75 15.55
C TYR A 178 3.93 -13.68 14.45
N ARG A 179 3.01 -14.18 13.63
CA ARG A 179 3.32 -14.96 12.43
C ARG A 179 2.56 -14.40 11.23
N CYS A 180 3.24 -14.29 10.09
CA CYS A 180 2.57 -14.03 8.83
C CYS A 180 1.82 -15.29 8.37
N THR A 181 0.50 -15.17 8.23
CA THR A 181 -0.37 -16.27 7.80
C THR A 181 -1.40 -15.76 6.79
N VAL A 182 -1.99 -16.65 6.01
CA VAL A 182 -3.12 -16.34 5.14
C VAL A 182 -4.36 -16.01 5.97
N SER A 183 -5.13 -15.00 5.54
CA SER A 183 -6.45 -14.74 6.12
C SER A 183 -7.35 -15.95 5.84
N GLN A 184 -7.80 -16.64 6.89
CA GLN A 184 -8.82 -17.68 6.72
C GLN A 184 -10.15 -16.99 6.40
N SER A 185 -10.79 -17.40 5.30
CA SER A 185 -12.13 -17.00 4.88
C SER A 185 -13.19 -17.71 5.72
#